data_AF-A0A6N8DQU8-F1
#
_entry.id   AF-A0A6N8DQU8-F1
#
_cell.length_a   1.000
_cell.length_b   1.000
_cell.length_c   1.000
_cell.angle_alpha   90.00
_cell.angle_beta   90.00
_cell.angle_gamma   90.00
#
_symmetry.space_group_name_H-M   'P 1'
#
loop_
_entity.id
_entity.type
_entity.pdbx_description
1 polymer ?
#
loop_
_entity_poly.entity_id
_entity_poly.type
_entity_poly.pdbx_seq_one_letter_code
_entity_poly.pdbx_strand_id
1 'polypeptide(L)'
;MAVRRFCALALLLAGPALAGEWRSYHNDRFGPTADYPAGWKMEPEPENNDGRRFSSPDGDAFVIISGHFALDSRDEEMARKAEPDDGETVAYSAKGKDWVVLSGTRDNRIFYRKAVLSCGDQVWNTLTIEYPAEEKARYDRLVSHMAASLRPGIGYNIACK
;
A
#
# COMPACT_ATOMS: atom_id res chain seq x y z
N MET A 1 27.71 46.26 -35.99
CA MET A 1 26.73 45.17 -36.28
C MET A 1 26.59 44.33 -35.02
N ALA A 2 25.47 44.45 -34.30
CA ALA A 2 25.23 43.71 -33.06
C ALA A 2 24.24 42.57 -33.33
N VAL A 3 24.67 41.33 -33.15
CA VAL A 3 23.82 40.14 -33.30
C VAL A 3 23.01 39.96 -32.01
N ARG A 4 21.70 40.18 -32.09
CA ARG A 4 20.76 39.90 -30.98
C ARG A 4 20.51 38.39 -30.91
N ARG A 5 21.01 37.76 -29.83
CA ARG A 5 20.67 36.38 -29.46
C ARG A 5 19.25 36.37 -28.89
N PHE A 6 18.32 35.74 -29.58
CA PHE A 6 17.01 35.39 -29.02
C PHE A 6 17.17 34.15 -28.14
N CYS A 7 17.19 34.33 -26.81
CA CYS A 7 16.93 33.22 -25.89
C CYS A 7 15.42 32.95 -25.91
N ALA A 8 15.01 31.89 -26.59
CA ALA A 8 13.67 31.34 -26.43
C ALA A 8 13.59 30.69 -25.04
N LEU A 9 12.87 31.34 -24.12
CA LEU A 9 12.56 30.79 -22.81
C LEU A 9 11.47 29.72 -23.01
N ALA A 10 11.86 28.44 -22.99
CA ALA A 10 10.91 27.34 -22.98
C ALA A 10 10.14 27.38 -21.65
N LEU A 11 8.88 27.79 -21.70
CA LEU A 11 7.96 27.72 -20.57
C LEU A 11 7.59 26.24 -20.37
N LEU A 12 8.27 25.58 -19.43
CA LEU A 12 7.83 24.29 -18.89
C LEU A 12 6.50 24.54 -18.18
N LEU A 13 5.39 24.18 -18.84
CA LEU A 13 4.08 24.04 -18.19
C LEU A 13 4.17 22.86 -17.22
N ALA A 14 4.65 23.12 -16.01
CA ALA A 14 4.42 22.24 -14.88
C ALA A 14 2.90 22.25 -14.62
N GLY A 15 2.19 21.31 -15.24
CA GLY A 15 0.78 21.08 -14.94
C GLY A 15 0.62 20.84 -13.43
N PRO A 16 -0.50 21.24 -12.82
CA PRO A 16 -0.75 20.94 -11.42
C PRO A 16 -0.67 19.42 -11.27
N ALA A 17 0.26 18.96 -10.43
CA ALA A 17 0.16 17.62 -9.89
C ALA A 17 -1.16 17.62 -9.11
N LEU A 18 -2.23 17.10 -9.70
CA LEU A 18 -3.48 16.86 -9.01
C LEU A 18 -3.09 16.02 -7.79
N ALA A 19 -3.08 16.64 -6.61
CA ALA A 19 -3.14 15.90 -5.37
C ALA A 19 -4.50 15.21 -5.45
N GLY A 20 -4.49 13.96 -5.91
CA GLY A 20 -5.72 13.21 -6.12
C GLY A 20 -6.49 13.18 -4.82
N GLU A 21 -7.81 13.37 -4.89
CA GLU A 21 -8.67 13.18 -3.74
C GLU A 21 -8.47 11.76 -3.17
N TRP A 22 -8.54 11.63 -1.85
CA TRP A 22 -8.39 10.37 -1.13
C TRP A 22 -9.74 9.88 -0.61
N ARG A 23 -9.94 8.57 -0.59
CA ARG A 23 -11.05 7.92 0.10
C ARG A 23 -10.50 6.98 1.15
N SER A 24 -11.22 6.81 2.25
CA SER A 24 -10.86 5.87 3.30
C SER A 24 -11.73 4.62 3.20
N TYR A 25 -11.11 3.46 3.28
CA TYR A 25 -11.78 2.17 3.37
C TYR A 25 -11.65 1.62 4.78
N HIS A 26 -12.73 1.03 5.29
CA HIS A 26 -12.78 0.28 6.53
C HIS A 26 -13.28 -1.14 6.22
N ASN A 27 -12.56 -2.17 6.70
CA ASN A 27 -13.06 -3.54 6.64
C ASN A 27 -13.85 -3.86 7.92
N ASP A 28 -15.15 -4.07 7.78
CA ASP A 28 -16.04 -4.36 8.92
C ASP A 28 -15.68 -5.64 9.69
N ARG A 29 -15.06 -6.62 9.02
CA ARG A 29 -14.79 -7.93 9.61
C ARG A 29 -13.57 -7.95 10.52
N PHE A 30 -12.48 -7.30 10.13
CA PHE A 30 -11.21 -7.31 10.87
C PHE A 30 -10.80 -5.93 11.39
N GLY A 31 -11.42 -4.86 10.89
CA GLY A 31 -11.20 -3.48 11.31
C GLY A 31 -10.12 -2.65 10.61
N PRO A 32 -9.22 -3.14 9.73
CA PRO A 32 -8.19 -2.28 9.14
C PRO A 32 -8.84 -1.12 8.40
N THR A 33 -8.26 0.07 8.59
CA THR A 33 -8.65 1.28 7.88
C THR A 33 -7.43 1.82 7.13
N ALA A 34 -7.58 2.17 5.86
CA ALA A 34 -6.55 2.85 5.10
C ALA A 34 -7.15 3.64 3.94
N ASP A 35 -6.40 4.64 3.49
CA ASP A 35 -6.76 5.46 2.35
C ASP A 35 -6.35 4.81 1.03
N TYR A 36 -7.10 5.12 -0.02
CA TYR A 36 -6.79 4.80 -1.41
C TYR A 36 -7.19 5.98 -2.31
N PRO A 37 -6.61 6.12 -3.52
CA PRO A 37 -6.93 7.25 -4.39
C PRO A 37 -8.39 7.18 -4.86
N ALA A 38 -9.12 8.30 -4.80
CA ALA A 38 -10.56 8.36 -5.07
C ALA A 38 -10.96 7.92 -6.49
N GLY A 39 -10.05 8.02 -7.46
CA GLY A 39 -10.24 7.57 -8.83
C GLY A 39 -10.01 6.07 -9.03
N TRP A 40 -9.55 5.34 -8.02
CA TRP A 40 -9.32 3.90 -8.13
C TRP A 40 -10.62 3.13 -7.96
N LYS A 41 -10.76 2.06 -8.75
CA LYS A 41 -11.93 1.20 -8.72
C LYS A 41 -11.87 0.31 -7.49
N MET A 42 -12.88 0.40 -6.62
CA MET A 42 -13.12 -0.59 -5.57
C MET A 42 -13.65 -1.87 -6.22
N GLU A 43 -12.93 -2.98 -6.06
CA GLU A 43 -13.33 -4.28 -6.62
C GLU A 43 -14.44 -4.94 -5.76
N PRO A 44 -15.12 -5.98 -6.27
CA PRO A 44 -16.06 -6.77 -5.46
C PRO A 44 -15.42 -7.30 -4.18
N GLU A 45 -16.28 -7.62 -3.21
CA GLU A 45 -15.80 -8.16 -1.94
C GLU A 45 -15.35 -9.61 -2.12
N PRO A 46 -14.26 -10.04 -1.45
CA PRO A 46 -13.90 -11.44 -1.41
C PRO A 46 -14.95 -12.23 -0.61
N GLU A 47 -15.09 -13.53 -0.87
CA GLU A 47 -16.09 -14.40 -0.22
C GLU A 47 -16.03 -14.34 1.32
N ASN A 48 -14.82 -14.23 1.87
CA ASN A 48 -14.59 -14.19 3.31
C ASN A 48 -14.68 -12.75 3.88
N ASN A 49 -14.92 -11.73 3.06
CA ASN A 49 -14.96 -10.31 3.43
C ASN A 49 -13.77 -9.88 4.32
N ASP A 50 -12.57 -10.37 4.02
CA ASP A 50 -11.35 -10.14 4.78
C ASP A 50 -10.60 -8.88 4.32
N GLY A 51 -11.13 -8.16 3.35
CA GLY A 51 -10.50 -6.97 2.82
C GLY A 51 -11.14 -6.49 1.53
N ARG A 52 -10.40 -5.63 0.84
CA ARG A 52 -10.80 -5.07 -0.44
C ARG A 52 -9.58 -4.78 -1.31
N ARG A 53 -9.70 -5.07 -2.60
CA ARG A 53 -8.77 -4.63 -3.63
C ARG A 53 -9.26 -3.35 -4.29
N PHE A 54 -8.34 -2.45 -4.57
CA PHE A 54 -8.58 -1.23 -5.32
C PHE A 54 -7.59 -1.18 -6.49
N SER A 55 -8.10 -1.04 -7.71
CA SER A 55 -7.30 -1.04 -8.94
C SER A 55 -7.20 0.37 -9.52
N SER A 56 -6.03 0.74 -10.05
CA SER A 56 -5.84 1.99 -10.76
C SER A 56 -6.72 2.07 -12.02
N PRO A 57 -7.04 3.28 -12.53
CA PRO A 57 -7.86 3.44 -13.74
C PRO A 57 -7.33 2.73 -14.98
N ASP A 58 -6.00 2.63 -15.10
CA ASP A 58 -5.28 1.93 -16.18
C ASP A 58 -5.17 0.41 -15.93
N GLY A 59 -5.48 -0.07 -14.72
CA GLY A 59 -5.43 -1.49 -14.35
C GLY A 59 -4.04 -2.02 -13.97
N ASP A 60 -3.00 -1.20 -14.12
CA ASP A 60 -1.61 -1.63 -13.95
C ASP A 60 -1.09 -1.54 -12.52
N ALA A 61 -1.82 -0.92 -11.60
CA ALA A 61 -1.49 -0.85 -10.18
C ALA A 61 -2.69 -1.21 -9.29
N PHE A 62 -2.40 -1.65 -8.07
CA PHE A 62 -3.43 -1.94 -7.10
C PHE A 62 -2.96 -1.78 -5.66
N VAL A 63 -3.93 -1.64 -4.75
CA VAL A 63 -3.75 -1.77 -3.31
C VAL A 63 -4.78 -2.74 -2.75
N ILE A 64 -4.36 -3.62 -1.85
CA ILE A 64 -5.22 -4.49 -1.06
C ILE A 64 -5.12 -4.04 0.38
N ILE A 65 -6.27 -3.77 0.99
CA ILE A 65 -6.39 -3.45 2.41
C ILE A 65 -7.17 -4.59 3.05
N SER A 66 -6.53 -5.37 3.91
CA SER A 66 -7.09 -6.59 4.45
C SER A 66 -6.71 -6.84 5.90
N GLY A 67 -7.44 -7.73 6.55
CA GLY A 67 -7.08 -8.26 7.85
C GLY A 67 -7.28 -9.76 7.92
N HIS A 68 -6.57 -10.40 8.85
CA HIS A 68 -6.74 -11.83 9.11
C HIS A 68 -6.36 -12.15 10.55
N PHE A 69 -6.84 -13.28 11.07
CA PHE A 69 -6.38 -13.79 12.35
C PHE A 69 -4.93 -14.27 12.26
N ALA A 70 -4.14 -14.02 13.30
CA ALA A 70 -2.86 -14.71 13.49
C ALA A 70 -3.11 -16.20 13.67
N LEU A 71 -2.33 -17.02 12.98
CA LEU A 71 -2.46 -18.48 12.99
C LEU A 71 -1.38 -19.14 13.84
N ASP A 72 -0.22 -18.49 13.94
CA ASP A 72 0.95 -19.00 14.66
C ASP A 72 1.34 -18.06 15.81
N SER A 73 2.46 -18.35 16.47
CA SER A 73 2.98 -17.44 17.50
C SER A 73 3.35 -16.07 16.90
N ARG A 74 3.35 -15.05 17.75
CA ARG A 74 3.79 -13.70 17.36
C ARG A 74 5.13 -13.72 16.64
N ASP A 75 6.12 -14.41 17.20
CA ASP A 75 7.48 -14.37 16.68
C ASP A 75 7.59 -15.06 15.32
N GLU A 76 6.87 -16.17 15.12
CA GLU A 76 6.79 -16.88 13.84
C GLU A 76 6.10 -16.02 12.76
N GLU A 77 4.97 -15.40 13.08
CA GLU A 77 4.25 -14.51 12.16
C GLU A 77 5.09 -13.28 11.80
N MET A 78 5.77 -12.67 12.79
CA MET A 78 6.66 -11.53 12.57
C MET A 78 7.86 -11.90 11.69
N ALA A 79 8.43 -13.11 11.87
CA ALA A 79 9.50 -13.61 11.04
C ALA A 79 9.04 -13.86 9.60
N ARG A 80 7.94 -14.61 9.43
CA ARG A 80 7.37 -14.93 8.11
C ARG A 80 7.02 -13.68 7.31
N LYS A 81 6.42 -12.66 7.94
CA LYS A 81 6.07 -11.41 7.25
C LYS A 81 7.28 -10.55 6.87
N ALA A 82 8.46 -10.84 7.42
CA ALA A 82 9.72 -10.18 7.07
C ALA A 82 10.48 -10.92 5.95
N GLU A 83 9.96 -12.06 5.48
CA GLU A 83 10.56 -12.86 4.40
C GLU A 83 9.94 -12.51 3.04
N PRO A 84 10.73 -12.55 1.95
CA PRO A 84 10.18 -12.47 0.60
C PRO A 84 9.31 -13.67 0.28
N ASP A 85 8.30 -13.46 -0.54
CA ASP A 85 7.58 -14.56 -1.18
C ASP A 85 8.40 -15.06 -2.39
N ASP A 86 8.05 -16.23 -2.94
CA ASP A 86 8.76 -16.79 -4.10
C ASP A 86 8.85 -15.79 -5.27
N GLY A 87 10.05 -15.68 -5.84
CA GLY A 87 10.35 -14.78 -6.96
C GLY A 87 10.53 -13.30 -6.57
N GLU A 88 10.42 -12.95 -5.30
CA GLU A 88 10.67 -11.58 -4.84
C GLU A 88 12.13 -11.34 -4.49
N THR A 89 12.61 -10.14 -4.83
CA THR A 89 13.90 -9.61 -4.37
C THR A 89 13.64 -8.41 -3.48
N VAL A 90 13.97 -8.54 -2.19
CA VAL A 90 13.79 -7.49 -1.19
C VAL A 90 14.80 -6.36 -1.42
N ALA A 91 14.30 -5.14 -1.56
CA ALA A 91 15.12 -3.92 -1.61
C ALA A 91 15.04 -3.10 -0.32
N TYR A 92 13.96 -3.27 0.45
CA TYR A 92 13.73 -2.58 1.72
C TYR A 92 12.98 -3.50 2.70
N SER A 93 13.47 -3.55 3.93
CA SER A 93 12.82 -4.24 5.04
C SER A 93 12.96 -3.41 6.30
N ALA A 94 11.88 -3.32 7.07
CA ALA A 94 11.88 -2.69 8.38
C ALA A 94 10.85 -3.38 9.28
N LYS A 95 11.11 -3.41 10.59
CA LYS A 95 10.16 -3.92 11.57
C LYS A 95 10.24 -3.12 12.87
N GLY A 96 9.12 -3.04 13.56
CA GLY A 96 9.02 -2.52 14.91
C GLY A 96 8.54 -3.59 15.88
N LYS A 97 7.97 -3.13 17.00
CA LYS A 97 7.41 -4.04 18.01
C LYS A 97 6.35 -4.94 17.37
N ASP A 98 5.38 -4.36 16.69
CA ASP A 98 4.11 -4.94 16.24
C ASP A 98 3.83 -4.70 14.75
N TRP A 99 4.83 -4.29 13.99
CA TRP A 99 4.67 -4.04 12.56
C TRP A 99 5.88 -4.50 11.77
N VAL A 100 5.62 -4.85 10.51
CA VAL A 100 6.63 -5.24 9.52
C VAL A 100 6.33 -4.52 8.21
N VAL A 101 7.38 -4.06 7.55
CA VAL A 101 7.34 -3.52 6.18
C VAL A 101 8.36 -4.28 5.34
N LEU A 102 7.94 -4.68 4.15
CA LEU A 102 8.78 -5.31 3.15
C LEU A 102 8.47 -4.72 1.78
N SER A 103 9.49 -4.34 1.01
CA SER A 103 9.32 -3.83 -0.34
C SER A 103 10.48 -4.26 -1.21
N GLY A 104 10.21 -4.46 -2.49
CA GLY A 104 11.16 -5.03 -3.42
C GLY A 104 10.55 -5.16 -4.80
N THR A 105 11.12 -6.04 -5.59
CA THR A 105 10.67 -6.31 -6.96
C THR A 105 10.28 -7.76 -7.15
N ARG A 106 9.29 -7.99 -8.01
CA ARG A 106 8.97 -9.28 -8.62
C ARG A 106 8.76 -9.02 -10.11
N ASP A 107 9.53 -9.69 -10.95
CA ASP A 107 9.56 -9.43 -12.39
C ASP A 107 9.76 -7.93 -12.72
N ASN A 108 8.83 -7.32 -13.46
CA ASN A 108 8.86 -5.90 -13.82
C ASN A 108 8.02 -5.02 -12.88
N ARG A 109 7.65 -5.52 -11.69
CA ARG A 109 6.78 -4.84 -10.73
C ARG A 109 7.50 -4.57 -9.42
N ILE A 110 7.11 -3.49 -8.75
CA ILE A 110 7.46 -3.23 -7.36
C ILE A 110 6.30 -3.66 -6.47
N PHE A 111 6.62 -4.37 -5.39
CA PHE A 111 5.68 -4.63 -4.30
C PHE A 111 6.04 -3.81 -3.06
N TYR A 112 5.03 -3.43 -2.29
CA TYR A 112 5.16 -2.87 -0.96
C TYR A 112 4.13 -3.53 -0.06
N ARG A 113 4.58 -4.13 1.05
CA ARG A 113 3.74 -4.80 2.04
C ARG A 113 4.01 -4.17 3.39
N LYS A 114 2.96 -3.66 4.05
CA LYS A 114 2.99 -3.23 5.45
C LYS A 114 1.94 -4.01 6.23
N ALA A 115 2.36 -4.63 7.32
CA ALA A 115 1.49 -5.37 8.22
C ALA A 115 1.64 -4.84 9.65
N VAL A 116 0.52 -4.70 10.34
CA VAL A 116 0.44 -4.28 11.76
C VAL A 116 -0.36 -5.31 12.53
N LEU A 117 0.26 -5.89 13.56
CA LEU A 117 -0.36 -6.82 14.50
C LEU A 117 -1.06 -6.03 15.60
N SER A 118 -2.30 -6.41 15.88
CA SER A 118 -3.19 -5.70 16.80
C SER A 118 -4.02 -6.68 17.62
N CYS A 119 -4.89 -6.15 18.49
CA CYS A 119 -5.89 -6.93 19.21
C CYS A 119 -5.26 -8.06 20.03
N GLY A 120 -4.27 -7.72 20.88
CA GLY A 120 -3.60 -8.72 21.73
C GLY A 120 -2.92 -9.85 20.94
N ASP A 121 -2.27 -9.50 19.83
CA ASP A 121 -1.60 -10.42 18.90
C ASP A 121 -2.53 -11.36 18.13
N GLN A 122 -3.81 -11.00 17.99
CA GLN A 122 -4.81 -11.84 17.32
C GLN A 122 -5.09 -11.44 15.88
N VAL A 123 -4.94 -10.16 15.51
CA VAL A 123 -5.37 -9.65 14.20
C VAL A 123 -4.26 -8.92 13.48
N TRP A 124 -3.91 -9.42 12.31
CA TRP A 124 -3.05 -8.75 11.35
C TRP A 124 -3.86 -7.82 10.46
N ASN A 125 -3.35 -6.60 10.28
CA ASN A 125 -3.90 -5.55 9.43
C ASN A 125 -2.86 -5.26 8.35
N THR A 126 -3.20 -5.52 7.09
CA THR A 126 -2.25 -5.53 5.99
C THR A 126 -2.63 -4.55 4.90
N LEU A 127 -1.63 -3.87 4.36
CA LEU A 127 -1.70 -3.05 3.17
C LEU A 127 -0.63 -3.55 2.19
N THR A 128 -1.10 -4.06 1.04
CA THR A 128 -0.24 -4.58 -0.04
C THR A 128 -0.47 -3.74 -1.28
N ILE A 129 0.59 -3.17 -1.84
CA ILE A 129 0.55 -2.37 -3.07
C ILE A 129 1.46 -3.01 -4.10
N GLU A 130 1.02 -3.07 -5.36
CA GLU A 130 1.90 -3.38 -6.48
C GLU A 130 1.66 -2.46 -7.67
N TYR A 131 2.73 -2.15 -8.40
CA TYR A 131 2.72 -1.27 -9.57
C TYR A 131 3.93 -1.55 -10.48
N PRO A 132 3.94 -1.06 -11.74
CA PRO A 132 5.06 -1.26 -12.66
C PRO A 132 6.33 -0.56 -12.14
N ALA A 133 7.46 -1.24 -12.18
CA ALA A 133 8.72 -0.73 -11.64
C ALA A 133 9.19 0.55 -12.36
N GLU A 134 8.91 0.67 -13.66
CA GLU A 134 9.22 1.86 -14.47
C GLU A 134 8.43 3.11 -14.03
N GLU A 135 7.31 2.93 -13.34
CA GLU A 135 6.47 4.02 -12.85
C GLU A 135 6.75 4.40 -11.39
N LYS A 136 7.86 3.94 -10.81
CA LYS A 136 8.21 4.20 -9.41
C LYS A 136 8.04 5.67 -9.00
N ALA A 137 8.54 6.60 -9.82
CA ALA A 137 8.42 8.03 -9.52
C ALA A 137 6.97 8.54 -9.44
N ARG A 138 6.05 7.94 -10.23
CA ARG A 138 4.60 8.25 -10.20
C ARG A 138 3.96 7.74 -8.91
N TYR A 139 4.31 6.52 -8.49
CA TYR A 139 3.66 5.83 -7.37
C TYR A 139 4.27 6.13 -5.99
N ASP A 140 5.51 6.62 -5.90
CA ASP A 140 6.21 6.84 -4.62
C ASP A 140 5.40 7.64 -3.59
N ARG A 141 4.77 8.74 -4.02
CA ARG A 141 3.92 9.55 -3.12
C ARG A 141 2.62 8.84 -2.74
N LEU A 142 2.04 8.07 -3.66
CA LEU A 142 0.81 7.32 -3.40
C LEU A 142 1.07 6.21 -2.38
N VAL A 143 2.14 5.44 -2.58
CA VAL A 143 2.59 4.38 -1.66
C VAL A 143 2.83 4.97 -0.27
N SER A 144 3.56 6.09 -0.19
CA SER A 144 3.87 6.74 1.07
C SER A 144 2.61 7.18 1.83
N HIS A 145 1.63 7.80 1.15
CA HIS A 145 0.36 8.21 1.76
C HIS A 145 -0.46 7.00 2.22
N MET A 146 -0.70 6.03 1.33
CA MET A 146 -1.48 4.82 1.64
C MET A 146 -0.86 4.07 2.82
N ALA A 147 0.45 3.85 2.81
CA ALA A 147 1.15 3.17 3.90
C ALA A 147 1.07 3.94 5.24
N ALA A 148 1.14 5.27 5.20
CA ALA A 148 1.01 6.12 6.39
C ALA A 148 -0.43 6.16 6.92
N SER A 149 -1.42 5.99 6.05
CA SER A 149 -2.84 5.99 6.41
C SER A 149 -3.32 4.69 7.06
N LEU A 150 -2.58 3.58 6.93
CA LEU A 150 -2.95 2.30 7.53
C LEU A 150 -3.03 2.42 9.06
N ARG A 151 -4.23 2.20 9.58
CA ARG A 151 -4.52 2.10 11.01
C ARG A 151 -5.08 0.71 11.30
N PRO A 152 -4.51 -0.01 12.27
CA PRO A 152 -5.14 -1.23 12.75
C PRO A 152 -6.48 -0.90 13.42
N GLY A 153 -7.45 -1.78 13.28
CA GLY A 153 -8.74 -1.66 13.95
C GLY A 153 -9.21 -2.99 14.52
N ILE A 154 -10.45 -2.99 15.00
CA ILE A 154 -11.12 -4.17 15.53
C ILE A 154 -12.40 -4.32 14.71
N GLY A 155 -12.59 -5.48 14.10
CA GLY A 155 -13.84 -5.79 13.41
C GLY A 155 -15.00 -5.90 14.39
N TYR A 156 -16.24 -5.63 13.94
CA TYR A 156 -17.38 -5.44 14.84
C TYR A 156 -17.68 -6.63 15.76
N ASN A 157 -17.26 -7.85 15.40
CA ASN A 157 -17.52 -9.07 16.16
C ASN A 157 -16.25 -9.72 16.76
N ILE A 158 -15.15 -8.97 16.86
CA ILE A 158 -13.89 -9.47 17.43
C ILE A 158 -13.71 -8.93 18.85
N ALA A 159 -13.49 -9.84 19.80
CA ALA A 159 -13.07 -9.49 21.16
C ALA A 159 -11.55 -9.67 21.29
N CYS A 160 -10.86 -8.59 21.68
CA CYS A 160 -9.42 -8.62 21.92
C CYS A 160 -9.12 -9.12 23.33
N LYS A 161 -8.04 -9.89 23.45
CA LYS A 161 -7.45 -10.31 24.73
C LYS A 161 -6.82 -9.14 25.49
#